data_AF-A0A939W7G7-F1
#
_entry.id   AF-A0A939W7G7-F1
#
_cell.length_a   1.000
_cell.length_b   1.000
_cell.length_c   1.000
_cell.angle_alpha   90.00
_cell.angle_beta   90.00
_cell.angle_gamma   90.00
#
_symmetry.space_group_name_H-M   'P 1'
#
loop_
_entity.id
_entity.type
_entity.pdbx_description
1 polymer ?
#
loop_
_entity_poly.entity_id
_entity_poly.type
_entity_poly.pdbx_seq_one_letter_code
_entity_poly.pdbx_strand_id
1 'polypeptide(L)'
;MGSVKKWFAKLDKKRRYILIGSIAGVIVIACVLILGGVFRKKDTGPKYEIPEVTDGYVLVFRLVSEYDVTDGAKTARTLCEYDERGNILVKKEKYRHSGYDEFDRVSEYSYDGEDRPVRIKTTFPSGEFKTEERKYNAGGQLISSETTSGTELLESCRYQYDEAGNLALEEHYGADGKLTESYAYESDENGFVVFMDQKKYEGIELWSEMIVRWTRRADGSLVKASFLEREYDVNGVSSEIEREYLYDESEKLIAEYRVHNGIKFDEIEYECTYDDNGRLREYMGPSGTTDYYEYDKKGRVVSIESWDATMHYVYDSYGNVIKEYLTEKGQSSANITDYTEYTYKPFSVRRDLLTDDERDRLEREELGKK
;
A
#
# COMPACT_ATOMS: atom_id res chain seq x y z
N MET A 1 -5.59 -32.21 36.98
CA MET A 1 -5.19 -30.78 37.10
C MET A 1 -3.73 -30.48 36.74
N GLY A 2 -2.94 -31.42 36.18
CA GLY A 2 -1.50 -31.21 35.90
C GLY A 2 -1.05 -31.22 34.43
N SER A 3 -1.96 -31.33 33.45
CA SER A 3 -1.57 -31.52 32.04
C SER A 3 -1.81 -30.30 31.13
N VAL A 4 -2.70 -29.38 31.50
CA VAL A 4 -3.05 -28.19 30.68
C VAL A 4 -2.01 -27.07 30.78
N LYS A 5 -1.37 -26.91 31.95
CA LYS A 5 -0.31 -25.90 32.16
C LYS A 5 0.98 -26.16 31.35
N LYS A 6 1.24 -27.41 30.94
CA LYS A 6 2.39 -27.74 30.07
C LYS A 6 2.11 -27.51 28.59
N TRP A 7 0.86 -27.36 28.18
CA TRP A 7 0.49 -27.08 26.79
C TRP A 7 0.66 -25.59 26.45
N PHE A 8 0.27 -24.68 27.36
CA PHE A 8 0.42 -23.24 27.19
C PHE A 8 1.88 -22.74 27.19
N ALA A 9 2.77 -23.37 27.96
CA ALA A 9 4.20 -22.99 27.98
C ALA A 9 4.98 -23.38 26.70
N LYS A 10 4.37 -24.15 25.80
CA LYS A 10 4.99 -24.67 24.57
C LYS A 10 4.52 -23.97 23.28
N LEU A 11 3.57 -23.04 23.39
CA LEU A 11 3.13 -22.20 22.27
C LEU A 11 4.12 -21.05 22.07
N ASP A 12 5.03 -21.26 21.12
CA ASP A 12 6.04 -20.31 20.68
C ASP A 12 5.42 -18.95 20.30
N LYS A 13 6.10 -17.85 20.63
CA LYS A 13 5.68 -16.45 20.35
C LYS A 13 5.29 -16.22 18.88
N LYS A 14 5.81 -17.05 17.96
CA LYS A 14 5.47 -17.04 16.53
C LYS A 14 4.02 -17.40 16.20
N ARG A 15 3.31 -18.18 17.03
CA ARG A 15 1.89 -18.52 16.77
C ARG A 15 0.89 -17.47 17.30
N ARG A 16 1.30 -16.59 18.22
CA ARG A 16 0.48 -15.44 18.65
C ARG A 16 0.26 -14.42 17.52
N TYR A 17 1.18 -14.38 16.55
CA TYR A 17 1.03 -13.58 15.34
C TYR A 17 0.14 -14.23 14.28
N ILE A 18 -0.23 -15.52 14.40
CA ILE A 18 -1.06 -16.21 13.40
C ILE A 18 -2.55 -15.85 13.56
N LEU A 19 -3.00 -15.43 14.75
CA LEU A 19 -4.38 -14.91 14.91
C LEU A 19 -4.55 -13.49 14.34
N ILE A 20 -3.48 -12.70 14.29
CA ILE A 20 -3.46 -11.34 13.72
C ILE A 20 -3.07 -11.38 12.22
N GLY A 21 -2.37 -12.44 11.80
CA GLY A 21 -1.86 -12.63 10.43
C GLY A 21 -2.93 -13.01 9.40
N SER A 22 -4.12 -13.46 9.81
CA SER A 22 -5.22 -13.78 8.90
C SER A 22 -5.82 -12.54 8.23
N ILE A 23 -5.79 -11.40 8.91
CA ILE A 23 -6.35 -10.13 8.42
C ILE A 23 -5.38 -9.43 7.45
N ALA A 24 -4.06 -9.60 7.66
CA ALA A 24 -3.04 -9.01 6.78
C ALA A 24 -3.01 -9.66 5.38
N GLY A 25 -3.33 -10.96 5.25
CA GLY A 25 -3.39 -11.63 3.94
C GLY A 25 -4.59 -11.18 3.08
N VAL A 26 -5.74 -10.92 3.71
CA VAL A 26 -6.99 -10.54 3.04
C VAL A 26 -7.00 -9.06 2.66
N ILE A 27 -6.41 -8.19 3.50
CA ILE A 27 -6.29 -6.76 3.20
C ILE A 27 -5.23 -6.49 2.12
N VAL A 28 -4.15 -7.28 2.05
CA VAL A 28 -3.11 -7.08 1.03
C VAL A 28 -3.62 -7.41 -0.37
N ILE A 29 -4.47 -8.41 -0.56
CA ILE A 29 -4.98 -8.75 -1.90
C ILE A 29 -6.03 -7.73 -2.38
N ALA A 30 -6.85 -7.18 -1.47
CA ALA A 30 -7.73 -6.05 -1.80
C ALA A 30 -6.94 -4.76 -2.06
N CYS A 31 -5.86 -4.48 -1.32
CA CYS A 31 -5.01 -3.31 -1.56
C CYS A 31 -4.13 -3.43 -2.81
N VAL A 32 -3.82 -4.63 -3.29
CA VAL A 32 -2.92 -4.82 -4.45
C VAL A 32 -3.61 -4.50 -5.79
N LEU A 33 -4.94 -4.34 -5.86
CA LEU A 33 -5.63 -4.03 -7.14
C LEU A 33 -6.66 -2.88 -7.09
N ILE A 34 -6.86 -2.22 -5.95
CA ILE A 34 -7.66 -0.97 -5.88
C ILE A 34 -6.90 0.25 -6.48
N LEU A 35 -5.63 0.10 -6.85
CA LEU A 35 -4.89 1.11 -7.62
C LEU A 35 -5.21 1.15 -9.13
N GLY A 36 -6.17 0.33 -9.60
CA GLY A 36 -6.71 0.39 -10.98
C GLY A 36 -7.78 1.46 -11.21
N GLY A 37 -8.04 2.33 -10.23
CA GLY A 37 -9.04 3.41 -10.34
C GLY A 37 -8.42 4.77 -10.64
N VAL A 38 -8.53 5.21 -11.90
CA VAL A 38 -8.42 6.61 -12.34
C VAL A 38 -7.01 7.22 -12.32
N PHE A 39 -6.14 6.80 -13.26
CA PHE A 39 -5.14 7.72 -13.82
C PHE A 39 -5.75 8.58 -14.94
N ARG A 40 -6.84 9.30 -14.64
CA ARG A 40 -6.97 10.65 -15.20
C ARG A 40 -6.09 11.53 -14.33
N LYS A 41 -4.82 11.64 -14.71
CA LYS A 41 -3.96 12.72 -14.24
C LYS A 41 -4.51 14.03 -14.84
N LYS A 42 -5.62 14.53 -14.27
CA LYS A 42 -5.84 15.97 -14.28
C LYS A 42 -4.81 16.48 -13.30
N ASP A 43 -3.64 16.84 -13.81
CA ASP A 43 -2.66 17.62 -13.08
C ASP A 43 -3.34 18.92 -12.64
N THR A 44 -4.03 18.86 -11.52
CA THR A 44 -4.27 20.01 -10.66
C THR A 44 -3.31 19.87 -9.49
N GLY A 45 -2.01 19.84 -9.82
CA GLY A 45 -1.04 20.41 -8.91
C GLY A 45 -1.52 21.82 -8.53
N PRO A 46 -1.15 22.33 -7.35
CA PRO A 46 -1.59 23.66 -6.96
C PRO A 46 -1.15 24.64 -8.06
N LYS A 47 -2.08 25.47 -8.53
CA LYS A 47 -1.77 26.57 -9.45
C LYS A 47 -0.86 27.52 -8.70
N TYR A 48 0.45 27.29 -8.79
CA TYR A 48 1.44 28.20 -8.25
C TYR A 48 1.73 29.23 -9.32
N GLU A 49 1.50 30.49 -8.97
CA GLU A 49 1.72 31.65 -9.83
C GLU A 49 3.14 31.60 -10.40
N ILE A 50 3.21 31.63 -11.73
CA ILE A 50 4.43 31.75 -12.52
C ILE A 50 4.95 33.17 -12.27
N PRO A 51 6.16 33.38 -11.70
CA PRO A 51 6.75 34.70 -11.63
C PRO A 51 7.11 35.16 -13.05
N GLU A 52 6.85 36.43 -13.36
CA GLU A 52 7.16 37.04 -14.65
C GLU A 52 8.63 36.78 -15.06
N VAL A 53 8.78 36.24 -16.27
CA VAL A 53 10.06 35.99 -16.93
C VAL A 53 10.70 37.34 -17.26
N THR A 54 11.84 37.65 -16.63
CA THR A 54 12.74 38.70 -17.10
C THR A 54 14.03 38.06 -17.58
N ASP A 55 14.25 38.14 -18.90
CA ASP A 55 15.44 37.86 -19.71
C ASP A 55 16.65 37.14 -19.08
N GLY A 56 17.01 36.02 -19.72
CA GLY A 56 18.37 35.47 -19.72
C GLY A 56 18.64 34.40 -18.65
N TYR A 57 18.60 33.13 -19.07
CA TYR A 57 19.10 31.93 -18.37
C TYR A 57 19.02 31.96 -16.83
N VAL A 58 17.91 31.47 -16.26
CA VAL A 58 17.85 31.18 -14.83
C VAL A 58 17.85 29.68 -14.61
N LEU A 59 19.01 29.14 -14.19
CA LEU A 59 19.11 27.89 -13.45
C LEU A 59 18.28 28.04 -12.16
N VAL A 60 17.00 27.69 -12.20
CA VAL A 60 16.17 27.66 -10.99
C VAL A 60 16.47 26.34 -10.28
N PHE A 61 17.43 26.37 -9.35
CA PHE A 61 17.55 25.32 -8.34
C PHE A 61 16.37 25.47 -7.38
N ARG A 62 15.37 24.61 -7.49
CA ARG A 62 14.28 24.57 -6.52
C ARG A 62 14.50 23.38 -5.58
N LEU A 63 14.74 23.68 -4.31
CA LEU A 63 14.64 22.71 -3.23
C LEU A 63 13.17 22.32 -3.12
N VAL A 64 12.84 21.08 -3.49
CA VAL A 64 11.44 20.61 -3.51
C VAL A 64 11.00 20.16 -2.12
N SER A 65 11.94 19.64 -1.32
CA SER A 65 11.72 19.33 0.09
C SER A 65 13.04 19.21 0.84
N GLU A 66 13.04 19.69 2.09
CA GLU A 66 14.07 19.44 3.10
C GLU A 66 13.34 19.05 4.38
N TYR A 67 13.65 17.87 4.91
CA TYR A 67 13.13 17.40 6.19
C TYR A 67 14.27 17.41 7.20
N ASP A 68 14.36 18.49 7.97
CA ASP A 68 15.25 18.58 9.12
C ASP A 68 14.63 17.91 10.34
N VAL A 69 15.42 17.04 10.98
CA VAL A 69 15.18 16.60 12.36
C VAL A 69 16.41 16.99 13.15
N THR A 70 16.20 17.82 14.17
CA THR A 70 17.21 18.49 15.00
C THR A 70 18.01 17.52 15.89
N ASP A 71 18.78 16.61 15.29
CA ASP A 71 19.72 15.75 16.03
C ASP A 71 20.88 15.21 15.18
N GLY A 72 21.53 16.06 14.38
CA GLY A 72 22.81 15.73 13.71
C GLY A 72 22.77 14.57 12.69
N ALA A 73 21.57 14.18 12.24
CA ALA A 73 21.37 13.08 11.30
C ALA A 73 21.31 13.57 9.85
N LYS A 74 21.96 12.83 8.94
CA LYS A 74 22.01 13.09 7.50
C LYS A 74 20.60 13.39 6.95
N THR A 75 20.40 14.61 6.45
CA THR A 75 19.12 15.09 5.91
C THR A 75 18.79 14.40 4.59
N ALA A 76 17.51 14.04 4.42
CA ALA A 76 17.01 13.69 3.10
C ALA A 76 16.74 14.98 2.33
N ARG A 77 17.19 15.08 1.08
CA ARG A 77 17.00 16.26 0.25
C ARG A 77 16.72 15.88 -1.20
N THR A 78 15.81 16.62 -1.83
CA THR A 78 15.52 16.52 -3.27
C THR A 78 15.70 17.87 -3.93
N LEU A 79 16.57 17.93 -4.93
CA LEU A 79 16.88 19.10 -5.73
C LEU A 79 16.45 18.86 -7.18
N CYS A 80 15.68 19.79 -7.74
CA CYS A 80 15.28 19.76 -9.14
C CYS A 80 15.80 20.99 -9.88
N GLU A 81 16.27 20.77 -11.11
CA GLU A 81 16.59 21.78 -12.12
C GLU A 81 15.51 21.71 -13.20
N TYR A 82 15.05 22.85 -13.70
CA TYR A 82 13.93 22.94 -14.63
C TYR A 82 14.30 23.69 -15.91
N ASP A 83 13.59 23.43 -17.00
CA ASP A 83 13.61 24.27 -18.21
C ASP A 83 12.66 25.48 -18.08
N GLU A 84 12.63 26.34 -19.12
CA GLU A 84 11.77 27.53 -19.16
C GLU A 84 10.26 27.21 -19.20
N ARG A 85 9.90 25.97 -19.55
CA ARG A 85 8.52 25.49 -19.58
C ARG A 85 8.10 24.83 -18.26
N GLY A 86 9.03 24.69 -17.31
CA GLY A 86 8.80 24.06 -16.02
C GLY A 86 8.94 22.54 -16.01
N ASN A 87 9.51 21.95 -17.06
CA ASN A 87 9.85 20.53 -17.08
C ASN A 87 11.13 20.27 -16.28
N ILE A 88 11.21 19.13 -15.58
CA ILE A 88 12.37 18.78 -14.75
C ILE A 88 13.51 18.32 -15.66
N LEU A 89 14.60 19.06 -15.78
CA LEU A 89 15.80 18.63 -16.51
C LEU A 89 16.66 17.67 -15.69
N VAL A 90 16.82 17.93 -14.40
CA VAL A 90 17.64 17.11 -13.50
C VAL A 90 16.96 16.98 -12.15
N LYS A 91 16.88 15.75 -11.61
CA LYS A 91 16.41 15.45 -10.26
C LYS A 91 17.54 14.77 -9.47
N LYS A 92 17.94 15.35 -8.34
CA LYS A 92 18.96 14.79 -7.44
C LYS A 92 18.32 14.45 -6.10
N GLU A 93 18.46 13.20 -5.67
CA GLU A 93 17.84 12.68 -4.46
C GLU A 93 18.91 12.17 -3.49
N LYS A 94 18.79 12.56 -2.22
CA LYS A 94 19.60 12.05 -1.12
C LYS A 94 18.66 11.54 -0.04
N TYR A 95 18.82 10.28 0.36
CA TYR A 95 17.98 9.61 1.33
C TYR A 95 18.56 9.73 2.73
N ARG A 96 17.66 9.65 3.71
CA ARG A 96 18.03 9.68 5.13
C ARG A 96 18.97 8.51 5.44
N HIS A 97 20.00 8.78 6.25
CA HIS A 97 21.02 7.81 6.63
C HIS A 97 21.87 7.25 5.47
N SER A 98 21.82 7.84 4.26
CA SER A 98 22.73 7.45 3.18
C SER A 98 24.19 7.55 3.63
N GLY A 99 24.96 6.49 3.40
CA GLY A 99 26.40 6.45 3.69
C GLY A 99 27.21 7.42 2.82
N TYR A 100 26.68 7.81 1.66
CA TYR A 100 27.39 8.55 0.63
C TYR A 100 27.45 10.05 0.93
N ASP A 101 28.55 10.69 0.54
CA ASP A 101 28.70 12.16 0.60
C ASP A 101 27.93 12.83 -0.55
N GLU A 102 27.86 12.15 -1.69
CA GLU A 102 27.12 12.56 -2.90
C GLU A 102 25.61 12.30 -2.80
N PHE A 103 24.86 12.64 -3.85
CA PHE A 103 23.43 12.27 -3.97
C PHE A 103 23.31 10.78 -4.28
N ASP A 104 22.32 10.11 -3.69
CA ASP A 104 22.04 8.69 -3.88
C ASP A 104 21.52 8.35 -5.27
N ARG A 105 20.98 9.37 -5.95
CA ARG A 105 20.42 9.23 -7.28
C ARG A 105 20.42 10.57 -8.00
N VAL A 106 20.89 10.59 -9.23
CA VAL A 106 20.78 11.74 -10.13
C VAL A 106 20.10 11.28 -11.41
N SER A 107 18.91 11.81 -11.70
CA SER A 107 18.14 11.51 -12.91
C SER A 107 18.13 12.73 -13.84
N GLU A 108 18.61 12.57 -15.06
CA GLU A 108 18.63 13.57 -16.13
C GLU A 108 17.52 13.23 -17.14
N TYR A 109 16.71 14.22 -17.52
CA TYR A 109 15.54 14.02 -18.37
C TYR A 109 15.70 14.74 -19.71
N SER A 110 15.11 14.16 -20.75
CA SER A 110 14.93 14.82 -22.05
C SER A 110 13.49 14.63 -22.51
N TYR A 111 12.98 15.62 -23.24
CA TYR A 111 11.56 15.74 -23.59
C TYR A 111 11.38 15.81 -25.11
N ASP A 112 10.23 15.37 -25.60
CA ASP A 112 9.80 15.66 -26.97
C ASP A 112 9.19 17.08 -27.09
N GLY A 113 8.72 17.44 -28.29
CA GLY A 113 8.15 18.77 -28.55
C GLY A 113 6.85 19.08 -27.80
N GLU A 114 6.19 18.06 -27.24
CA GLU A 114 4.95 18.16 -26.44
C GLU A 114 5.23 18.08 -24.93
N ASP A 115 6.49 18.31 -24.53
CA ASP A 115 6.95 18.30 -23.12
C ASP A 115 6.76 16.94 -22.42
N ARG A 116 6.78 15.84 -23.17
CA ARG A 116 6.71 14.47 -22.61
C ARG A 116 8.11 13.86 -22.47
N PRO A 117 8.44 13.20 -21.34
CA PRO A 117 9.79 12.67 -21.12
C PRO A 117 10.07 11.48 -22.04
N VAL A 118 11.03 11.62 -22.96
CA VAL A 118 11.43 10.57 -23.91
C VAL A 118 12.69 9.82 -23.49
N ARG A 119 13.49 10.41 -22.58
CA ARG A 119 14.70 9.79 -22.07
C ARG A 119 14.96 10.18 -20.63
N ILE A 120 15.31 9.20 -19.79
CA ILE A 120 15.64 9.40 -18.38
C ILE A 120 16.91 8.63 -18.07
N LYS A 121 18.02 9.33 -17.85
CA LYS A 121 19.29 8.71 -17.44
C LYS A 121 19.45 8.85 -15.93
N THR A 122 19.46 7.74 -15.22
CA THR A 122 19.67 7.70 -13.76
C THR A 122 21.05 7.20 -13.43
N THR A 123 21.85 8.00 -12.74
CA THR A 123 23.21 7.69 -12.27
C THR A 123 23.22 7.52 -10.75
N PHE A 124 23.92 6.49 -10.28
CA PHE A 124 24.08 6.14 -8.86
C PHE A 124 25.47 6.58 -8.34
N PRO A 125 25.70 6.63 -7.01
CA PRO A 125 26.98 7.02 -6.42
C PRO A 125 28.19 6.19 -6.89
N SER A 126 27.96 4.95 -7.33
CA SER A 126 29.00 4.09 -7.91
C SER A 126 29.50 4.59 -9.28
N GLY A 127 28.81 5.56 -9.89
CA GLY A 127 29.02 5.99 -11.27
C GLY A 127 28.26 5.12 -12.30
N GLU A 128 27.69 4.00 -11.87
CA GLU A 128 26.80 3.20 -12.71
C GLU A 128 25.55 3.99 -13.06
N PHE A 129 25.03 3.75 -14.26
CA PHE A 129 23.81 4.42 -14.72
C PHE A 129 22.91 3.48 -15.49
N LYS A 130 21.62 3.81 -15.50
CA LYS A 130 20.61 3.22 -16.37
C LYS A 130 19.96 4.31 -17.20
N THR A 131 19.59 4.01 -18.44
CA THR A 131 18.86 4.92 -19.33
C THR A 131 17.53 4.30 -19.69
N GLU A 132 16.43 4.96 -19.35
CA GLU A 132 15.09 4.61 -19.80
C GLU A 132 14.73 5.48 -21.00
N GLU A 133 14.31 4.87 -22.11
CA GLU A 133 13.78 5.55 -23.29
C GLU A 133 12.29 5.25 -23.46
N ARG A 134 11.50 6.25 -23.85
CA ARG A 134 10.03 6.17 -23.92
C ARG A 134 9.50 6.59 -25.28
N LYS A 135 8.44 5.92 -25.71
CA LYS A 135 7.71 6.22 -26.96
C LYS A 135 6.23 6.43 -26.67
N TYR A 136 5.64 7.42 -27.31
CA TYR A 136 4.26 7.81 -27.12
C TYR A 136 3.48 7.69 -28.43
N ASN A 137 2.18 7.39 -28.34
CA ASN A 137 1.28 7.50 -29.48
C ASN A 137 0.88 8.97 -29.75
N ALA A 138 0.10 9.20 -30.81
CA ALA A 138 -0.38 10.54 -31.17
C ALA A 138 -1.31 11.16 -30.10
N GLY A 139 -1.99 10.33 -29.30
CA GLY A 139 -2.81 10.76 -28.16
C GLY A 139 -2.02 11.08 -26.89
N GLY A 140 -0.69 10.92 -26.90
CA GLY A 140 0.19 11.18 -25.76
C GLY A 140 0.27 10.07 -24.71
N GLN A 141 -0.24 8.87 -25.02
CA GLN A 141 -0.14 7.71 -24.14
C GLN A 141 1.16 6.95 -24.42
N LEU A 142 1.80 6.45 -23.36
CA LEU A 142 3.06 5.69 -23.43
C LEU A 142 2.78 4.34 -24.09
N ILE A 143 3.46 4.00 -25.18
CA ILE A 143 3.27 2.71 -25.88
C ILE A 143 4.46 1.76 -25.70
N SER A 144 5.62 2.30 -25.32
CA SER A 144 6.81 1.49 -25.06
C SER A 144 7.80 2.24 -24.18
N SER A 145 8.46 1.49 -23.30
CA SER A 145 9.65 1.94 -22.57
C SER A 145 10.75 0.88 -22.64
N GLU A 146 12.01 1.29 -22.71
CA GLU A 146 13.18 0.40 -22.73
C GLU A 146 14.22 0.94 -21.76
N THR A 147 14.69 0.13 -20.82
CA THR A 147 15.72 0.49 -19.85
C THR A 147 17.01 -0.24 -20.15
N THR A 148 18.12 0.48 -20.29
CA THR A 148 19.44 -0.06 -20.61
C THR A 148 20.51 0.34 -19.60
N SER A 149 21.58 -0.44 -19.48
CA SER A 149 22.86 -0.04 -18.88
C SER A 149 23.89 0.07 -20.00
N GLY A 150 24.27 1.28 -20.38
CA GLY A 150 25.04 1.50 -21.61
C GLY A 150 24.28 1.00 -22.84
N THR A 151 24.77 -0.07 -23.48
CA THR A 151 24.13 -0.72 -24.63
C THR A 151 23.37 -2.00 -24.27
N GLU A 152 23.44 -2.45 -23.02
CA GLU A 152 22.81 -3.69 -22.57
C GLU A 152 21.37 -3.41 -22.15
N LEU A 153 20.41 -4.16 -22.72
CA LEU A 153 19.01 -4.12 -22.28
C LEU A 153 18.90 -4.72 -20.89
N LEU A 154 18.18 -4.03 -20.00
CA LEU A 154 17.85 -4.53 -18.66
C LEU A 154 16.40 -5.02 -18.61
N GLU A 155 15.50 -4.25 -19.19
CA GLU A 155 14.07 -4.54 -19.24
C GLU A 155 13.40 -3.67 -20.32
N SER A 156 12.23 -4.08 -20.79
CA SER A 156 11.37 -3.23 -21.61
C SER A 156 9.90 -3.50 -21.32
N CYS A 157 9.05 -2.52 -21.60
CA CYS A 157 7.62 -2.63 -21.43
C CYS A 157 6.90 -2.16 -22.69
N ARG A 158 5.73 -2.75 -22.97
CA ARG A 158 4.84 -2.37 -24.07
C ARG A 158 3.42 -2.19 -23.55
N TYR A 159 2.72 -1.21 -24.08
CA TYR A 159 1.39 -0.84 -23.63
C TYR A 159 0.45 -0.69 -24.82
N GLN A 160 -0.78 -1.15 -24.65
CA GLN A 160 -1.87 -0.97 -25.62
C GLN A 160 -3.10 -0.43 -24.91
N TYR A 161 -3.89 0.34 -25.65
CA TYR A 161 -5.07 1.03 -25.13
C TYR A 161 -6.29 0.67 -25.96
N ASP A 162 -7.46 0.66 -25.32
CA ASP A 162 -8.74 0.51 -26.00
C ASP A 162 -9.12 1.80 -26.76
N GLU A 163 -10.24 1.77 -27.49
CA GLU A 163 -10.75 2.93 -28.25
C GLU A 163 -11.14 4.12 -27.36
N ALA A 164 -11.48 3.88 -26.09
CA ALA A 164 -11.79 4.92 -25.11
C ALA A 164 -10.52 5.52 -24.46
N GLY A 165 -9.36 4.93 -24.71
CA GLY A 165 -8.06 5.33 -24.18
C GLY A 165 -7.72 4.73 -22.82
N ASN A 166 -8.43 3.70 -22.35
CA ASN A 166 -8.06 2.96 -21.14
C ASN A 166 -6.95 1.94 -21.49
N LEU A 167 -6.07 1.65 -20.52
CA LEU A 167 -5.04 0.63 -20.68
C LEU A 167 -5.71 -0.74 -20.84
N ALA A 168 -5.39 -1.45 -21.92
CA ALA A 168 -5.96 -2.75 -22.26
C ALA A 168 -4.95 -3.90 -22.17
N LEU A 169 -3.66 -3.60 -22.39
CA LEU A 169 -2.57 -4.57 -22.28
C LEU A 169 -1.29 -3.89 -21.83
N GLU A 170 -0.59 -4.52 -20.90
CA GLU A 170 0.76 -4.19 -20.48
C GLU A 170 1.62 -5.45 -20.50
N GLU A 171 2.80 -5.37 -21.11
CA GLU A 171 3.73 -6.49 -21.26
C GLU A 171 5.12 -6.07 -20.79
N HIS A 172 5.74 -6.88 -19.93
CA HIS A 172 7.08 -6.70 -19.39
C HIS A 172 8.02 -7.75 -19.95
N TYR A 173 9.20 -7.31 -20.35
CA TYR A 173 10.22 -8.14 -20.96
C TYR A 173 11.53 -7.99 -20.20
N GLY A 174 12.20 -9.11 -19.94
CA GLY A 174 13.51 -9.14 -19.29
C GLY A 174 14.66 -8.71 -20.21
N ALA A 175 15.88 -8.71 -19.67
CA ALA A 175 17.11 -8.39 -20.39
C ALA A 175 17.37 -9.30 -21.62
N ASP A 176 16.83 -10.53 -21.61
CA ASP A 176 16.92 -11.47 -22.73
C ASP A 176 15.84 -11.24 -23.80
N GLY A 177 15.01 -10.21 -23.63
CA GLY A 177 13.92 -9.85 -24.54
C GLY A 177 12.71 -10.79 -24.47
N LYS A 178 12.66 -11.73 -23.51
CA LYS A 178 11.51 -12.60 -23.32
C LYS A 178 10.47 -11.94 -22.44
N LEU A 179 9.20 -12.24 -22.71
CA LEU A 179 8.07 -11.83 -21.89
C LEU A 179 8.22 -12.47 -20.51
N THR A 180 8.22 -11.66 -19.46
CA THR A 180 8.32 -12.10 -18.07
C THR A 180 6.99 -11.94 -17.34
N GLU A 181 6.21 -10.94 -17.72
CA GLU A 181 4.90 -10.67 -17.12
C GLU A 181 3.99 -9.95 -18.10
N SER A 182 2.69 -10.23 -18.07
CA SER A 182 1.70 -9.47 -18.81
C SER A 182 0.44 -9.23 -17.97
N TYR A 183 -0.27 -8.15 -18.30
CA TYR A 183 -1.51 -7.74 -17.69
C TYR A 183 -2.49 -7.34 -18.78
N ALA A 184 -3.59 -8.09 -18.93
CA ALA A 184 -4.69 -7.71 -19.80
C ALA A 184 -5.84 -7.13 -18.97
N TYR A 185 -6.49 -6.09 -19.47
CA TYR A 185 -7.56 -5.38 -18.77
C TYR A 185 -8.77 -5.18 -19.69
N GLU A 186 -9.97 -5.26 -19.12
CA GLU A 186 -11.19 -4.78 -19.76
C GLU A 186 -11.86 -3.77 -18.84
N SER A 187 -12.31 -2.66 -19.42
CA SER A 187 -13.03 -1.60 -18.71
C SER A 187 -14.48 -1.52 -19.20
N ASP A 188 -15.38 -1.10 -18.31
CA ASP A 188 -16.76 -0.78 -18.68
C ASP A 188 -16.87 0.61 -19.36
N GLU A 189 -18.08 0.98 -19.78
CA GLU A 189 -18.36 2.25 -20.45
C GLU A 189 -18.06 3.49 -19.58
N ASN A 190 -17.95 3.32 -18.25
CA ASN A 190 -17.58 4.38 -17.32
C ASN A 190 -16.07 4.45 -17.06
N GLY A 191 -15.29 3.54 -17.64
CA GLY A 191 -13.85 3.44 -17.47
C GLY A 191 -13.40 2.70 -16.20
N PHE A 192 -14.29 1.94 -15.55
CA PHE A 192 -13.88 1.05 -14.46
C PHE A 192 -13.39 -0.28 -14.99
N VAL A 193 -12.25 -0.75 -14.50
CA VAL A 193 -11.75 -2.09 -14.81
C VAL A 193 -12.72 -3.14 -14.24
N VAL A 194 -13.20 -4.03 -15.10
CA VAL A 194 -14.12 -5.13 -14.77
C VAL A 194 -13.46 -6.51 -14.90
N PHE A 195 -12.33 -6.58 -15.60
CA PHE A 195 -11.54 -7.79 -15.75
C PHE A 195 -10.05 -7.46 -15.76
N MET A 196 -9.26 -8.29 -15.11
CA MET A 196 -7.80 -8.27 -15.18
C MET A 196 -7.28 -9.71 -15.24
N ASP A 197 -6.31 -9.96 -16.11
CA ASP A 197 -5.59 -11.22 -16.25
C ASP A 197 -4.08 -10.95 -16.22
N GLN A 198 -3.45 -11.31 -15.10
CA GLN A 198 -2.01 -11.25 -14.92
C GLN A 198 -1.41 -12.62 -15.23
N LYS A 199 -0.35 -12.63 -16.04
CA LYS A 199 0.41 -13.83 -16.35
C LYS A 199 1.89 -13.62 -16.07
N LYS A 200 2.52 -14.59 -15.42
CA LYS A 200 3.96 -14.59 -15.15
C LYS A 200 4.63 -15.76 -15.84
N TYR A 201 5.80 -15.48 -16.39
CA TYR A 201 6.53 -16.41 -17.25
C TYR A 201 7.94 -16.66 -16.72
N GLU A 202 8.40 -17.90 -16.87
CA GLU A 202 9.79 -18.29 -16.68
C GLU A 202 10.33 -18.73 -18.04
N GLY A 203 11.02 -17.81 -18.72
CA GLY A 203 11.41 -17.99 -20.11
C GLY A 203 10.20 -17.93 -21.05
N ILE A 204 9.77 -19.08 -21.60
CA ILE A 204 8.58 -19.18 -22.47
C ILE A 204 7.42 -19.90 -21.79
N GLU A 205 7.62 -20.38 -20.57
CA GLU A 205 6.65 -21.19 -19.84
C GLU A 205 5.83 -20.29 -18.90
N LEU A 206 4.50 -20.37 -18.99
CA LEU A 206 3.60 -19.75 -18.03
C LEU A 206 3.67 -20.54 -16.74
N TRP A 207 4.01 -19.88 -15.62
CA TRP A 207 4.09 -20.55 -14.31
C TRP A 207 3.04 -20.04 -13.32
N SER A 208 2.45 -18.86 -13.56
CA SER A 208 1.37 -18.32 -12.74
C SER A 208 0.40 -17.46 -13.57
N GLU A 209 -0.89 -17.65 -13.35
CA GLU A 209 -2.00 -16.86 -13.91
C GLU A 209 -2.89 -16.38 -12.75
N MET A 210 -3.20 -15.09 -12.70
CA MET A 210 -4.15 -14.52 -11.76
C MET A 210 -5.22 -13.74 -12.52
N ILE A 211 -6.47 -14.17 -12.39
CA ILE A 211 -7.63 -13.54 -13.01
C ILE A 211 -8.51 -12.93 -11.93
N VAL A 212 -8.89 -11.67 -12.14
CA VAL A 212 -9.85 -10.97 -11.27
C VAL A 212 -10.97 -10.38 -12.10
N ARG A 213 -12.21 -10.58 -11.63
CA ARG A 213 -13.42 -9.99 -12.22
C ARG A 213 -14.15 -9.16 -11.19
N TRP A 214 -14.49 -7.93 -11.53
CA TRP A 214 -15.28 -7.05 -10.69
C TRP A 214 -16.68 -6.90 -11.25
N THR A 215 -17.68 -6.93 -10.38
CA THR A 215 -19.07 -6.63 -10.72
C THR A 215 -19.53 -5.44 -9.90
N ARG A 216 -20.04 -4.42 -10.59
CA ARG A 216 -20.53 -3.17 -9.99
C ARG A 216 -22.02 -3.01 -10.21
N ARG A 217 -22.69 -2.25 -9.35
CA ARG A 217 -24.06 -1.78 -9.57
C ARG A 217 -24.07 -0.64 -10.60
N ALA A 218 -25.26 -0.25 -11.03
CA ALA A 218 -25.43 0.86 -11.98
C ALA A 218 -24.92 2.22 -11.45
N ASP A 219 -24.82 2.39 -10.14
CA ASP A 219 -24.24 3.60 -9.51
C ASP A 219 -22.71 3.56 -9.40
N GLY A 220 -22.06 2.48 -9.86
CA GLY A 220 -20.62 2.27 -9.81
C GLY A 220 -20.13 1.56 -8.55
N SER A 221 -20.96 1.33 -7.53
CA SER A 221 -20.56 0.65 -6.30
C SER A 221 -20.16 -0.81 -6.56
N LEU A 222 -19.06 -1.25 -5.97
CA LEU A 222 -18.60 -2.63 -6.05
C LEU A 222 -19.58 -3.56 -5.31
N VAL A 223 -20.00 -4.63 -5.99
CA VAL A 223 -20.88 -5.67 -5.44
C VAL A 223 -20.10 -6.93 -5.14
N LYS A 224 -19.20 -7.27 -6.07
CA LYS A 224 -18.53 -8.57 -6.08
C LYS A 224 -17.17 -8.47 -6.74
N ALA A 225 -16.20 -9.21 -6.20
CA ALA A 225 -14.98 -9.56 -6.89
C ALA A 225 -14.84 -11.09 -6.95
N SER A 226 -14.53 -11.65 -8.12
CA SER A 226 -14.18 -13.06 -8.29
C SER A 226 -12.69 -13.14 -8.59
N PHE A 227 -11.98 -14.01 -7.88
CA PHE A 227 -10.54 -14.17 -7.94
C PHE A 227 -10.23 -15.62 -8.31
N LEU A 228 -9.28 -15.81 -9.20
CA LEU A 228 -8.76 -17.11 -9.60
C LEU A 228 -7.24 -16.99 -9.73
N GLU A 229 -6.52 -17.83 -9.02
CA GLU A 229 -5.07 -17.97 -9.14
C GLU A 229 -4.73 -19.40 -9.52
N ARG A 230 -3.85 -19.55 -10.50
CA ARG A 230 -3.33 -20.82 -10.96
C ARG A 230 -1.81 -20.78 -10.95
N GLU A 231 -1.23 -21.85 -10.46
CA GLU A 231 0.19 -22.16 -10.69
C GLU A 231 0.29 -23.32 -11.66
N TYR A 232 1.36 -23.31 -12.45
CA TYR A 232 1.60 -24.32 -13.47
C TYR A 232 2.93 -25.01 -13.23
N ASP A 233 2.96 -26.31 -13.51
CA ASP A 233 4.17 -27.10 -13.64
C ASP A 233 4.19 -27.83 -15.00
N VAL A 234 5.17 -28.70 -15.19
CA VAL A 234 5.35 -29.48 -16.43
C VAL A 234 4.16 -30.36 -16.81
N ASN A 235 3.24 -30.63 -15.88
CA ASN A 235 2.03 -31.44 -16.08
C ASN A 235 0.76 -30.60 -16.24
N GLY A 236 0.85 -29.26 -16.23
CA GLY A 236 -0.28 -28.34 -16.32
C GLY A 236 -0.55 -27.63 -14.99
N VAL A 237 -1.82 -27.46 -14.63
CA VAL A 237 -2.21 -26.74 -13.39
C VAL A 237 -1.80 -27.57 -12.18
N SER A 238 -0.87 -27.04 -11.38
CA SER A 238 -0.37 -27.67 -10.16
C SER A 238 -1.12 -27.21 -8.91
N SER A 239 -1.63 -25.97 -8.94
CA SER A 239 -2.43 -25.37 -7.88
C SER A 239 -3.50 -24.46 -8.49
N GLU A 240 -4.71 -24.49 -7.93
CA GLU A 240 -5.80 -23.57 -8.30
C GLU A 240 -6.51 -23.10 -7.04
N ILE A 241 -6.65 -21.78 -6.90
CA ILE A 241 -7.38 -21.13 -5.82
C ILE A 241 -8.41 -20.21 -6.44
N GLU A 242 -9.69 -20.48 -6.19
CA GLU A 242 -10.80 -19.64 -6.65
C GLU A 242 -11.58 -19.10 -5.44
N ARG A 243 -11.89 -17.81 -5.47
CA ARG A 243 -12.58 -17.12 -4.39
C ARG A 243 -13.57 -16.10 -4.91
N GLU A 244 -14.61 -15.84 -4.12
CA GLU A 244 -15.56 -14.78 -4.39
C GLU A 244 -15.77 -13.91 -3.16
N TYR A 245 -15.68 -12.60 -3.35
CA TYR A 245 -15.87 -11.58 -2.34
C TYR A 245 -17.15 -10.81 -2.63
N LEU A 246 -17.99 -10.61 -1.62
CA LEU A 246 -19.21 -9.83 -1.71
C LEU A 246 -19.10 -8.56 -0.88
N TYR A 247 -19.71 -7.49 -1.37
CA TYR A 247 -19.64 -6.16 -0.77
C TYR A 247 -21.04 -5.57 -0.54
N ASP A 248 -21.19 -4.83 0.55
CA ASP A 248 -22.39 -4.04 0.83
C ASP A 248 -22.49 -2.79 -0.06
N GLU A 249 -23.49 -1.94 0.16
CA GLU A 249 -23.70 -0.69 -0.57
C GLU A 249 -22.64 0.39 -0.25
N SER A 250 -21.89 0.22 0.85
CA SER A 250 -20.77 1.08 1.24
C SER A 250 -19.41 0.51 0.81
N GLU A 251 -19.40 -0.47 -0.10
CA GLU A 251 -18.22 -1.19 -0.58
C GLU A 251 -17.40 -1.91 0.53
N LYS A 252 -18.04 -2.26 1.65
CA LYS A 252 -17.40 -3.06 2.69
C LYS A 252 -17.60 -4.54 2.43
N LEU A 253 -16.54 -5.33 2.63
CA LEU A 253 -16.57 -6.79 2.47
C LEU A 253 -17.57 -7.40 3.46
N ILE A 254 -18.57 -8.12 2.97
CA ILE A 254 -19.55 -8.82 3.81
C ILE A 254 -19.33 -10.34 3.83
N ALA A 255 -18.77 -10.90 2.76
CA ALA A 255 -18.51 -12.34 2.69
C ALA A 255 -17.35 -12.68 1.74
N GLU A 256 -16.63 -13.75 2.08
CA GLU A 256 -15.67 -14.44 1.22
C GLU A 256 -16.08 -15.92 1.10
N TYR A 257 -16.11 -16.42 -0.13
CA TYR A 257 -16.40 -17.81 -0.44
C TYR A 257 -15.19 -18.45 -1.11
N ARG A 258 -14.88 -19.69 -0.72
CA ARG A 258 -14.10 -20.57 -1.60
C ARG A 258 -14.98 -21.05 -2.74
N VAL A 259 -14.38 -21.10 -3.91
CA VAL A 259 -15.00 -21.61 -5.12
C VAL A 259 -14.10 -22.72 -5.65
N HIS A 260 -14.68 -23.74 -6.28
CA HIS A 260 -13.93 -24.72 -7.03
C HIS A 260 -14.68 -25.06 -8.31
N ASN A 261 -14.02 -24.88 -9.46
CA ASN A 261 -14.61 -25.05 -10.78
C ASN A 261 -15.90 -24.21 -10.97
N GLY A 262 -15.91 -22.97 -10.47
CA GLY A 262 -17.07 -22.08 -10.54
C GLY A 262 -18.26 -22.47 -9.64
N ILE A 263 -18.11 -23.49 -8.80
CA ILE A 263 -19.10 -23.89 -7.80
C ILE A 263 -18.66 -23.35 -6.45
N LYS A 264 -19.49 -22.48 -5.87
CA LYS A 264 -19.30 -22.00 -4.49
C LYS A 264 -19.48 -23.17 -3.53
N PHE A 265 -18.57 -23.30 -2.57
CA PHE A 265 -18.86 -24.15 -1.42
C PHE A 265 -19.96 -23.49 -0.58
N ASP A 266 -20.84 -24.31 -0.01
CA ASP A 266 -21.92 -23.84 0.87
C ASP A 266 -21.37 -23.21 2.16
N GLU A 267 -20.13 -23.53 2.53
CA GLU A 267 -19.45 -22.99 3.69
C GLU A 267 -18.77 -21.66 3.33
N ILE A 268 -19.24 -20.58 3.95
CA ILE A 268 -18.62 -19.26 3.90
C ILE A 268 -17.22 -19.38 4.50
N GLU A 269 -16.20 -18.86 3.81
CA GLU A 269 -14.86 -18.81 4.39
C GLU A 269 -14.79 -17.73 5.46
N TYR A 270 -15.34 -16.55 5.16
CA TYR A 270 -15.46 -15.46 6.13
C TYR A 270 -16.75 -14.64 5.96
N GLU A 271 -17.36 -14.23 7.07
CA GLU A 271 -18.48 -13.26 7.08
C GLU A 271 -18.14 -12.07 7.97
N CYS A 272 -18.48 -10.86 7.53
CA CYS A 272 -18.20 -9.62 8.25
C CYS A 272 -19.47 -8.78 8.38
N THR A 273 -19.69 -8.22 9.57
CA THR A 273 -20.70 -7.17 9.78
C THR A 273 -20.05 -5.91 10.33
N TYR A 274 -20.69 -4.76 10.14
CA TYR A 274 -20.16 -3.46 10.52
C TYR A 274 -21.15 -2.69 11.39
N ASP A 275 -20.63 -1.80 12.23
CA ASP A 275 -21.44 -0.84 12.97
C ASP A 275 -21.83 0.38 12.10
N ASP A 276 -22.68 1.26 12.66
CA ASP A 276 -23.16 2.47 11.97
C ASP A 276 -22.04 3.46 11.57
N ASN A 277 -20.85 3.36 12.20
CA ASN A 277 -19.68 4.16 11.83
C ASN A 277 -18.79 3.43 10.80
N GLY A 278 -19.21 2.27 10.32
CA GLY A 278 -18.49 1.46 9.35
C GLY A 278 -17.30 0.69 9.90
N ARG A 279 -17.22 0.47 11.21
CA ARG A 279 -16.16 -0.31 11.84
C ARG A 279 -16.57 -1.77 11.93
N LEU A 280 -15.63 -2.70 11.76
CA LEU A 280 -15.88 -4.14 11.84
C LEU A 280 -16.50 -4.47 13.19
N ARG A 281 -17.67 -5.10 13.20
CA ARG A 281 -18.40 -5.44 14.43
C ARG A 281 -18.32 -6.92 14.73
N GLU A 282 -18.50 -7.75 13.71
CA GLU A 282 -18.47 -9.20 13.83
C GLU A 282 -17.65 -9.79 12.68
N TYR A 283 -16.86 -10.81 12.99
CA TYR A 283 -16.06 -11.56 12.03
C TYR A 283 -16.24 -13.04 12.29
N MET A 284 -16.84 -13.76 11.35
CA MET A 284 -17.01 -15.20 11.43
C MET A 284 -16.02 -15.90 10.51
N GLY A 285 -15.22 -16.80 11.04
CA GLY A 285 -14.30 -17.64 10.26
C GLY A 285 -14.94 -18.95 9.80
N PRO A 286 -14.20 -19.79 9.05
CA PRO A 286 -14.75 -20.98 8.37
C PRO A 286 -15.15 -22.09 9.34
N SER A 287 -14.73 -22.01 10.61
CA SER A 287 -15.17 -22.95 11.65
C SER A 287 -16.54 -22.61 12.25
N GLY A 288 -17.20 -21.55 11.76
CA GLY A 288 -18.41 -20.97 12.36
C GLY A 288 -18.14 -20.20 13.66
N THR A 289 -16.87 -20.00 14.02
CA THR A 289 -16.48 -19.20 15.19
C THR A 289 -16.54 -17.72 14.85
N THR A 290 -17.21 -16.94 15.70
CA THR A 290 -17.37 -15.50 15.54
C THR A 290 -16.56 -14.73 16.59
N ASP A 291 -15.79 -13.76 16.11
CA ASP A 291 -15.15 -12.72 16.92
C ASP A 291 -16.02 -11.44 16.91
N TYR A 292 -16.16 -10.79 18.07
CA TYR A 292 -16.93 -9.56 18.24
C TYR A 292 -16.03 -8.41 18.67
N TYR A 293 -16.19 -7.25 18.04
CA TYR A 293 -15.35 -6.08 18.25
C TYR A 293 -16.13 -4.95 18.91
N GLU A 294 -15.56 -4.36 19.96
CA GLU A 294 -16.09 -3.16 20.60
C GLU A 294 -15.10 -2.01 20.51
N TYR A 295 -15.65 -0.80 20.41
CA TYR A 295 -14.88 0.42 20.21
C TYR A 295 -15.24 1.49 21.21
N ASP A 296 -14.25 2.30 21.58
CA ASP A 296 -14.51 3.54 22.29
C ASP A 296 -15.07 4.66 21.37
N LYS A 297 -15.38 5.80 21.99
CA LYS A 297 -15.89 6.99 21.29
C LYS A 297 -14.89 7.60 20.29
N LYS A 298 -13.60 7.27 20.39
CA LYS A 298 -12.56 7.72 19.45
C LYS A 298 -12.34 6.73 18.31
N GLY A 299 -13.07 5.61 18.27
CA GLY A 299 -12.92 4.60 17.23
C GLY A 299 -11.79 3.61 17.46
N ARG A 300 -11.26 3.51 18.69
CA ARG A 300 -10.21 2.56 19.04
C ARG A 300 -10.83 1.26 19.57
N VAL A 301 -10.31 0.11 19.16
CA VAL A 301 -10.76 -1.21 19.66
C VAL A 301 -10.47 -1.31 21.15
N VAL A 302 -11.48 -1.53 21.96
CA VAL A 302 -11.34 -1.73 23.42
C VAL A 302 -11.56 -3.16 23.85
N SER A 303 -12.27 -3.95 23.04
CA SER A 303 -12.56 -5.36 23.31
C SER A 303 -12.63 -6.17 22.02
N ILE A 304 -12.10 -7.38 22.05
CA ILE A 304 -12.28 -8.42 21.03
C ILE A 304 -12.71 -9.68 21.76
N GLU A 305 -13.97 -10.09 21.63
CA GLU A 305 -14.47 -11.35 22.18
C GLU A 305 -14.39 -12.46 21.14
N SER A 306 -13.60 -13.50 21.42
CA SER A 306 -13.46 -14.71 20.62
C SER A 306 -14.21 -15.89 21.25
N TRP A 307 -14.08 -17.09 20.67
CA TRP A 307 -14.81 -18.28 21.15
C TRP A 307 -14.49 -18.70 22.58
N ASP A 308 -13.25 -18.51 23.06
CA ASP A 308 -12.77 -18.96 24.37
C ASP A 308 -12.36 -17.83 25.32
N ALA A 309 -12.06 -16.65 24.80
CA ALA A 309 -11.54 -15.54 25.59
C ALA A 309 -11.95 -14.18 25.03
N THR A 310 -11.83 -13.16 25.87
CA THR A 310 -12.01 -11.76 25.48
C THR A 310 -10.70 -11.02 25.73
N MET A 311 -10.16 -10.38 24.68
CA MET A 311 -8.99 -9.50 24.76
C MET A 311 -9.46 -8.06 24.94
N HIS A 312 -8.87 -7.35 25.90
CA HIS A 312 -9.21 -5.97 26.23
C HIS A 312 -8.01 -5.06 26.06
N TYR A 313 -8.25 -3.81 25.65
CA TYR A 313 -7.22 -2.77 25.48
C TYR A 313 -7.57 -1.51 26.27
N VAL A 314 -6.58 -1.00 27.00
CA VAL A 314 -6.66 0.28 27.73
C VAL A 314 -5.66 1.23 27.11
N TYR A 315 -6.12 2.44 26.82
CA TYR A 315 -5.31 3.47 26.17
C TYR A 315 -5.07 4.67 27.09
N ASP A 316 -3.94 5.33 26.89
CA ASP A 316 -3.73 6.68 27.43
C ASP A 316 -4.51 7.75 26.64
N SER A 317 -4.34 9.00 27.07
CA SER A 317 -4.95 10.18 26.44
C SER A 317 -4.45 10.44 25.01
N TYR A 318 -3.22 10.00 24.69
CA TYR A 318 -2.54 10.20 23.42
C TYR A 318 -2.82 9.11 22.40
N GLY A 319 -3.42 7.99 22.82
CA GLY A 319 -3.76 6.88 21.92
C GLY A 319 -2.84 5.66 22.03
N ASN A 320 -1.90 5.64 22.97
CA ASN A 320 -1.02 4.48 23.15
C ASN A 320 -1.71 3.43 24.03
N VAL A 321 -1.51 2.14 23.71
CA VAL A 321 -2.02 1.02 24.52
C VAL A 321 -1.19 0.89 25.78
N ILE A 322 -1.70 1.28 26.93
CA ILE A 322 -1.00 1.17 28.22
C ILE A 322 -1.23 -0.16 28.92
N LYS A 323 -2.27 -0.89 28.53
CA LYS A 323 -2.55 -2.23 29.05
C LYS A 323 -3.34 -3.05 28.05
N GLU A 324 -3.01 -4.32 27.95
CA GLU A 324 -3.85 -5.34 27.32
C GLU A 324 -4.07 -6.49 28.32
N TYR A 325 -5.24 -7.09 28.33
CA TYR A 325 -5.54 -8.21 29.22
C TYR A 325 -6.59 -9.16 28.65
N LEU A 326 -6.51 -10.42 29.06
CA LEU A 326 -7.42 -11.49 28.70
C LEU A 326 -8.38 -11.80 29.84
N THR A 327 -9.64 -12.07 29.51
CA THR A 327 -10.63 -12.69 30.39
C THR A 327 -11.19 -13.95 29.72
N GLU A 328 -11.78 -14.87 30.49
CA GLU A 328 -12.64 -15.90 29.89
C GLU A 328 -13.83 -15.22 29.20
N LYS A 329 -14.36 -15.87 28.15
CA LYS A 329 -15.51 -15.36 27.40
C LYS A 329 -16.68 -14.96 28.32
N GLY A 330 -17.27 -13.79 28.09
CA GLY A 330 -18.42 -13.27 28.84
C GLY A 330 -18.12 -12.88 30.31
N GLN A 331 -16.87 -12.87 30.75
CA GLN A 331 -16.50 -12.44 32.09
C GLN A 331 -16.02 -10.98 32.14
N SER A 332 -16.33 -10.31 33.25
CA SER A 332 -15.89 -8.93 33.49
C SER A 332 -14.38 -8.82 33.78
N SER A 333 -13.86 -7.59 33.71
CA SER A 333 -12.45 -7.23 34.00
C SER A 333 -11.97 -7.57 35.42
N ALA A 334 -12.85 -8.09 36.30
CA ALA A 334 -12.47 -8.61 37.61
C ALA A 334 -11.76 -9.97 37.55
N ASN A 335 -11.92 -10.74 36.47
CA ASN A 335 -11.39 -12.09 36.31
C ASN A 335 -10.34 -12.17 35.18
N ILE A 336 -9.23 -11.44 35.37
CA ILE A 336 -8.12 -11.40 34.41
C ILE A 336 -7.33 -12.71 34.46
N THR A 337 -7.16 -13.36 33.29
CA THR A 337 -6.41 -14.61 33.16
C THR A 337 -4.97 -14.39 32.69
N ASP A 338 -4.70 -13.31 31.94
CA ASP A 338 -3.37 -12.88 31.51
C ASP A 338 -3.36 -11.36 31.24
N TYR A 339 -2.24 -10.68 31.38
CA TYR A 339 -2.12 -9.24 31.05
C TYR A 339 -0.70 -8.78 30.74
N THR A 340 -0.59 -7.74 29.92
CA THR A 340 0.63 -6.98 29.65
C THR A 340 0.38 -5.50 29.93
N GLU A 341 1.29 -4.84 30.64
CA GLU A 341 1.26 -3.39 30.84
C GLU A 341 2.45 -2.73 30.14
N TYR A 342 2.18 -1.59 29.51
CA TYR A 342 3.16 -0.82 28.75
C TYR A 342 3.37 0.54 29.40
N THR A 343 4.63 0.90 29.60
CA THR A 343 5.02 2.24 30.01
C THR A 343 5.73 2.92 28.86
N TYR A 344 5.12 3.97 28.33
CA TYR A 344 5.75 4.84 27.34
C TYR A 344 6.51 5.93 28.08
N LYS A 345 7.77 6.17 27.69
CA LYS A 345 8.44 7.39 28.13
C LYS A 345 7.67 8.56 27.51
N PRO A 346 7.31 9.60 28.28
CA PRO A 346 6.78 10.82 27.68
C PRO A 346 7.77 11.25 26.61
N PHE A 347 7.26 11.75 25.48
CA PHE A 347 8.09 12.51 24.55
C PHE A 347 8.89 13.48 25.42
N SER A 348 10.20 13.26 25.48
CA SER A 348 11.07 14.09 26.29
C SER A 348 11.10 15.43 25.57
N VAL A 349 10.20 16.33 25.94
CA VAL A 349 10.25 17.70 25.45
C VAL A 349 11.58 18.24 25.97
N ARG A 350 12.55 18.35 25.06
CA ARG A 350 13.84 19.02 25.28
C ARG A 350 13.51 20.44 25.73
N ARG A 351 13.55 20.69 27.05
CA ARG A 351 13.23 22.01 27.65
C ARG A 351 14.16 23.12 27.12
N ASP A 352 15.31 22.74 26.58
CA ASP A 352 16.28 23.57 25.86
C ASP A 352 15.80 24.04 24.47
N LEU A 353 14.73 23.47 23.92
CA LEU A 353 14.19 23.79 22.60
C LEU A 353 12.82 24.48 22.64
N LEU A 354 12.32 24.79 23.84
CA LEU A 354 11.09 25.57 24.00
C LEU A 354 11.38 27.05 23.82
N THR A 355 10.57 27.72 22.99
CA THR A 355 10.49 29.18 23.05
C THR A 355 10.06 29.61 24.46
N ASP A 356 10.39 30.83 24.86
CA ASP A 356 10.05 31.30 26.21
C ASP A 356 8.52 31.26 26.46
N ASP A 357 7.72 31.48 25.42
CA ASP A 357 6.26 31.42 25.47
C ASP A 357 5.74 29.98 25.66
N GLU A 358 6.39 28.99 25.06
CA GLU A 358 6.06 27.57 25.24
C GLU A 358 6.49 27.04 26.61
N ARG A 359 7.60 27.56 27.17
CA ARG A 359 8.03 27.28 28.54
C ARG A 359 7.03 27.82 29.55
N ASP A 360 6.62 29.06 29.40
CA ASP A 360 5.63 29.70 30.28
C ASP A 360 4.27 28.98 30.22
N ARG A 361 3.87 28.48 29.05
CA ARG A 361 2.64 27.68 28.89
C ARG A 361 2.73 26.33 29.62
N LEU A 362 3.86 25.64 29.51
CA LEU A 362 4.13 24.37 30.19
C LEU A 362 4.17 24.53 31.72
N GLU A 363 4.80 25.60 32.21
CA GLU A 363 4.84 25.90 33.65
C GLU A 363 3.46 26.23 34.22
N ARG A 364 2.62 26.97 33.47
CA ARG A 364 1.22 27.23 33.87
C ARG A 364 0.37 25.96 33.91
N GLU A 365 0.57 25.03 32.98
CA GLU A 365 -0.12 23.74 32.97
C GLU A 365 0.35 22.78 34.09
N GLU A 366 1.62 22.83 34.48
CA GLU A 366 2.15 22.07 35.63
C GLU A 366 1.72 22.66 36.98
N LEU A 367 1.66 23.99 37.10
CA LEU A 367 1.21 24.68 38.33
C LEU A 367 -0.30 24.54 38.57
N GLY A 368 -1.11 24.36 37.52
CA GLY A 368 -2.55 24.11 37.62
C GLY A 368 -2.94 22.71 38.12
N LYS A 369 -1.96 21.82 38.35
CA LYS A 369 -2.16 20.44 38.82
C LYS A 369 -1.69 20.18 40.26
N LYS A 370 -1.34 21.21 41.03
CA LYS A 370 -0.93 21.08 42.44
C LYS A 370 -2.04 21.37 43.44
#